data_AF-L8GIX8-F1
#
_entry.id   AF-L8GIX8-F1
#
_cell.length_a   1.000
_cell.length_b   1.000
_cell.length_c   1.000
_cell.angle_alpha   90.00
_cell.angle_beta   90.00
_cell.angle_gamma   90.00
#
_symmetry.space_group_name_H-M   'P 1'
#
loop_
_entity.id
_entity.type
_entity.pdbx_description
1 polymer ?
#
loop_
_entity_poly.entity_id
_entity_poly.type
_entity_poly.pdbx_seq_one_letter_code
_entity_poly.pdbx_strand_id
1 'polypeptide(L)'
;MQEELYRTVYNVCCQRHQPRLYEDTLKLVRGHLAQMRVDLLAANEQTFFSLFSRSFVRFHRAVDILCVGFRYLERSYVLEKATTLMKVFNDAYTAGVLQPPDEPPEVKRRLQITLQHFTPPIPDPTTTMHLIKGLYALNKEYASFNPFLFAMYIPCLQPPRGLEDDRQETLAHLRILTHQAIPRGEGRRKRTYDDFLSL
;
A
#
# COMPACT_ATOMS: atom_id res chain seq x y z
N MET A 1 -4.01 21.93 1.10
CA MET A 1 -3.77 20.86 0.10
C MET A 1 -5.01 19.98 -0.17
N GLN A 2 -5.51 19.15 0.75
CA GLN A 2 -6.67 18.27 0.46
C GLN A 2 -7.97 19.06 0.15
N GLU A 3 -8.21 20.15 0.88
CA GLU A 3 -9.39 21.00 0.69
C GLU A 3 -9.38 21.79 -0.63
N GLU A 4 -8.20 22.28 -1.04
CA GLU A 4 -8.02 22.99 -2.32
C GLU A 4 -8.23 22.06 -3.52
N LEU A 5 -7.71 20.83 -3.43
CA LEU A 5 -7.94 19.80 -4.45
C LEU A 5 -9.43 19.48 -4.56
N TYR A 6 -10.11 19.25 -3.44
CA TYR A 6 -11.55 18.99 -3.42
C TYR A 6 -12.34 20.16 -4.03
N ARG A 7 -12.05 21.40 -3.63
CA ARG A 7 -12.72 22.60 -4.17
C ARG A 7 -12.51 22.76 -5.67
N THR A 8 -11.30 22.45 -6.15
CA THR A 8 -10.98 22.51 -7.58
C THR A 8 -11.76 21.46 -8.36
N VAL A 9 -11.76 20.21 -7.91
CA VAL A 9 -12.52 19.12 -8.53
C VAL A 9 -14.02 19.42 -8.53
N TYR A 10 -14.54 19.94 -7.41
CA TYR A 10 -15.93 20.37 -7.30
C TYR A 10 -16.29 21.40 -8.38
N ASN A 11 -15.51 22.47 -8.50
CA ASN A 11 -15.75 23.53 -9.50
C ASN A 11 -15.76 22.98 -10.93
N VAL A 12 -14.80 22.11 -11.26
CA VAL A 12 -14.71 21.47 -12.59
C VAL A 12 -15.95 20.60 -12.85
N CYS A 13 -16.42 19.86 -11.85
CA CYS A 13 -17.62 19.03 -11.98
C CYS A 13 -18.89 19.87 -12.13
N CYS A 14 -19.02 20.99 -11.41
CA CYS A 14 -20.12 21.94 -11.58
C CYS A 14 -20.20 22.53 -13.00
N GLN A 15 -19.05 22.68 -13.66
CA GLN A 15 -18.94 23.12 -15.06
C GLN A 15 -19.21 22.00 -16.09
N ARG A 16 -19.73 20.84 -15.67
CA ARG A 16 -20.05 19.69 -16.53
C ARG A 16 -18.84 19.06 -17.25
N HIS A 17 -17.63 19.22 -16.69
CA HIS A 17 -16.40 18.66 -17.24
C HIS A 17 -15.98 17.32 -16.62
N GLN A 18 -16.90 16.61 -15.93
CA GLN A 18 -16.60 15.32 -15.29
C GLN A 18 -15.99 14.27 -16.23
N PRO A 19 -16.51 14.05 -17.46
CA PRO A 19 -15.97 13.02 -18.34
C PRO A 19 -14.51 13.28 -18.71
N ARG A 20 -14.20 14.54 -19.05
CA ARG A 20 -12.84 14.96 -19.40
C ARG A 20 -11.90 14.89 -18.20
N LEU A 21 -12.33 15.37 -17.02
CA LEU A 21 -11.54 15.28 -15.80
C LEU A 21 -11.20 13.82 -15.45
N TYR A 22 -12.19 12.92 -15.58
CA TYR A 22 -12.00 11.50 -15.35
C TYR A 22 -10.98 10.89 -16.33
N GLU A 23 -11.13 11.18 -17.63
CA GLU A 23 -10.24 10.66 -18.67
C GLU A 23 -8.81 11.19 -18.54
N ASP A 24 -8.65 12.50 -18.32
CA ASP A 24 -7.33 13.13 -18.12
C ASP A 24 -6.64 12.57 -16.88
N THR A 25 -7.38 12.35 -15.79
CA THR A 25 -6.85 11.73 -14.57
C THR A 25 -6.37 10.30 -14.83
N LEU A 26 -7.16 9.49 -15.53
CA LEU A 26 -6.76 8.13 -15.88
C LEU A 26 -5.57 8.10 -16.84
N LYS A 27 -5.49 9.04 -17.78
CA LYS A 27 -4.35 9.16 -18.68
C LYS A 27 -3.06 9.43 -17.90
N LEU A 28 -3.09 10.35 -16.94
CA LEU A 28 -1.95 10.64 -16.06
C LEU A 28 -1.56 9.43 -15.21
N VAL A 29 -2.54 8.76 -14.60
CA VAL A 29 -2.30 7.55 -13.79
C VAL A 29 -1.70 6.42 -14.63
N ARG A 30 -2.27 6.15 -15.81
CA ARG A 30 -1.73 5.13 -16.74
C ARG A 30 -0.31 5.45 -17.20
N GLY A 31 -0.01 6.72 -17.49
CA GLY A 31 1.35 7.15 -17.83
C GLY A 31 2.34 6.89 -16.70
N HIS A 32 1.97 7.22 -15.46
CA HIS A 32 2.79 6.93 -14.28
C HIS A 32 3.02 5.42 -14.07
N LEU A 33 1.96 4.62 -14.23
CA LEU A 33 2.04 3.16 -14.07
C LEU A 33 2.89 2.49 -15.16
N ALA A 34 2.82 3.00 -16.41
CA ALA A 34 3.66 2.53 -17.49
C ALA A 34 5.15 2.77 -17.18
N GLN A 35 5.50 3.97 -16.70
CA GLN A 35 6.87 4.26 -16.27
C GLN A 35 7.30 3.37 -15.09
N MET A 36 6.42 3.22 -14.09
CA MET A 36 6.69 2.33 -12.96
C MET A 36 6.97 0.90 -13.42
N ARG A 37 6.23 0.38 -14.41
CA ARG A 37 6.48 -0.94 -14.98
C ARG A 37 7.86 -1.03 -15.61
N VAL A 38 8.24 -0.03 -16.41
CA VAL A 38 9.58 0.03 -17.04
C VAL A 38 10.67 -0.04 -15.97
N ASP A 39 10.56 0.76 -14.91
CA ASP A 39 11.54 0.79 -13.81
C ASP A 39 11.62 -0.56 -13.09
N LEU A 40 10.47 -1.22 -12.88
CA LEU A 40 10.40 -2.54 -12.24
C LEU A 40 10.99 -3.66 -13.11
N LEU A 41 10.81 -3.58 -14.44
CA LEU A 41 11.41 -4.54 -15.37
C LEU A 41 12.92 -4.37 -15.46
N ALA A 42 13.41 -3.12 -15.41
CA ALA A 42 14.84 -2.81 -15.41
C ALA A 42 15.56 -3.17 -14.09
N ALA A 43 14.83 -3.31 -12.98
CA ALA A 43 15.41 -3.70 -11.70
C ALA A 43 15.99 -5.11 -11.76
N ASN A 44 17.13 -5.33 -11.11
CA ASN A 44 17.72 -6.65 -10.92
C ASN A 44 17.06 -7.39 -9.74
N GLU A 45 17.39 -8.68 -9.54
CA GLU A 45 16.77 -9.52 -8.50
C GLU A 45 16.96 -8.95 -7.08
N GLN A 46 18.12 -8.36 -6.79
CA GLN A 46 18.44 -7.83 -5.46
C GLN A 46 17.66 -6.55 -5.13
N THR A 47 17.36 -5.74 -6.13
CA THR A 47 16.70 -4.43 -5.96
C THR A 47 15.20 -4.46 -6.28
N PHE A 48 14.72 -5.51 -6.96
CA PHE A 48 13.34 -5.63 -7.38
C PHE A 48 12.36 -5.55 -6.22
N PHE A 49 12.56 -6.35 -5.17
CA PHE A 49 11.59 -6.40 -4.05
C PHE A 49 11.45 -5.04 -3.35
N SER A 50 12.57 -4.38 -3.06
CA SER A 50 12.56 -3.09 -2.37
C SER A 50 11.97 -1.99 -3.24
N LEU A 51 12.28 -1.98 -4.54
CA LEU A 51 11.68 -1.05 -5.50
C LEU A 51 10.18 -1.29 -5.64
N PHE A 52 9.75 -2.54 -5.82
CA PHE A 52 8.34 -2.93 -5.92
C PHE A 52 7.57 -2.49 -4.67
N SER A 53 8.05 -2.87 -3.49
CA SER A 53 7.42 -2.54 -2.21
C SER A 53 7.22 -1.03 -2.06
N ARG A 54 8.26 -0.24 -2.34
CA ARG A 54 8.22 1.22 -2.21
C ARG A 54 7.29 1.87 -3.23
N SER A 55 7.37 1.45 -4.50
CA SER A 55 6.54 2.00 -5.58
C SER A 55 5.06 1.66 -5.37
N PHE A 56 4.75 0.42 -4.96
CA PHE A 56 3.40 -0.03 -4.63
C PHE A 56 2.79 0.79 -3.48
N VAL A 57 3.50 0.90 -2.35
CA VAL A 57 3.00 1.64 -1.18
C VAL A 57 2.84 3.13 -1.50
N ARG A 58 3.76 3.74 -2.26
CA ARG A 58 3.64 5.14 -2.70
C ARG A 58 2.43 5.35 -3.60
N PHE A 59 2.21 4.46 -4.57
CA PHE A 59 1.07 4.55 -5.47
C PHE A 59 -0.25 4.47 -4.69
N HIS A 60 -0.44 3.46 -3.82
CA HIS A 60 -1.70 3.32 -3.11
C HIS A 60 -1.95 4.44 -2.10
N ARG A 61 -0.91 4.98 -1.45
CA ARG A 61 -1.07 6.21 -0.65
C ARG A 61 -1.53 7.41 -1.50
N ALA A 62 -1.02 7.55 -2.72
CA ALA A 62 -1.48 8.59 -3.63
C ALA A 62 -2.93 8.35 -4.07
N VAL A 63 -3.32 7.10 -4.33
CA VAL A 63 -4.71 6.71 -4.63
C VAL A 63 -5.63 7.09 -3.46
N ASP A 64 -5.26 6.81 -2.21
CA ASP A 64 -6.08 7.21 -1.05
C ASP A 64 -6.34 8.72 -1.03
N ILE A 65 -5.29 9.52 -1.27
CA ILE A 65 -5.40 10.99 -1.34
C ILE A 65 -6.30 11.42 -2.52
N LEU A 66 -6.13 10.80 -3.69
CA LEU A 66 -6.96 11.08 -4.87
C LEU A 66 -8.42 10.73 -4.61
N CYS A 67 -8.73 9.57 -4.03
CA CYS A 67 -10.09 9.17 -3.70
C CYS A 67 -10.78 10.17 -2.75
N VAL A 68 -10.04 10.74 -1.79
CA VAL A 68 -10.57 11.80 -0.92
C VAL A 68 -10.83 13.09 -1.70
N GLY A 69 -9.84 13.56 -2.47
CA GLY A 69 -9.96 14.81 -3.25
C GLY A 69 -11.00 14.74 -4.36
N PHE A 70 -11.19 13.55 -4.95
CA PHE A 70 -12.07 13.32 -6.09
C PHE A 70 -13.43 12.74 -5.68
N ARG A 71 -13.76 12.78 -4.38
CA ARG A 71 -15.03 12.25 -3.86
C ARG A 71 -16.27 12.82 -4.56
N TYR A 72 -16.23 14.08 -4.95
CA TYR A 72 -17.34 14.68 -5.71
C TYR A 72 -17.46 14.08 -7.12
N LEU A 73 -16.35 13.95 -7.85
CA LEU A 73 -16.32 13.28 -9.16
C LEU A 73 -16.83 11.84 -9.05
N GLU A 74 -16.41 11.12 -8.01
CA GLU A 74 -16.86 9.74 -7.78
C GLU A 74 -18.39 9.68 -7.69
N ARG A 75 -18.98 10.53 -6.84
CA ARG A 75 -20.43 10.61 -6.65
C ARG A 75 -21.19 11.06 -7.88
N SER A 76 -20.67 12.05 -8.61
CA SER A 76 -21.39 12.71 -9.70
C SER A 76 -21.19 12.07 -11.08
N TYR A 77 -20.31 11.06 -11.21
CA TYR A 77 -19.94 10.50 -12.51
C TYR A 77 -19.49 9.04 -12.46
N VAL A 78 -18.66 8.65 -11.48
CA VAL A 78 -18.08 7.30 -11.46
C VAL A 78 -19.08 6.26 -10.95
N LEU A 79 -19.87 6.59 -9.92
CA LEU A 79 -20.91 5.71 -9.40
C LEU A 79 -22.02 5.44 -10.42
N GLU A 80 -22.26 6.36 -11.37
CA GLU A 80 -23.19 6.14 -12.49
C GLU A 80 -22.75 4.95 -13.37
N LYS A 81 -21.46 4.60 -13.33
CA LYS A 81 -20.86 3.45 -14.02
C LYS A 81 -20.73 2.20 -13.12
N ALA A 82 -21.43 2.18 -11.98
CA ALA A 82 -21.43 1.08 -11.01
C ALA A 82 -20.03 0.65 -10.52
N THR A 83 -19.12 1.62 -10.32
CA THR A 83 -17.76 1.38 -9.84
C THR A 83 -17.30 2.49 -8.87
N THR A 84 -16.17 2.30 -8.21
CA THR A 84 -15.52 3.32 -7.37
C THR A 84 -14.19 3.74 -7.97
N LEU A 85 -13.70 4.94 -7.64
CA LEU A 85 -12.37 5.39 -8.03
C LEU A 85 -11.29 4.43 -7.51
N MET A 86 -11.44 3.93 -6.29
CA MET A 86 -10.53 2.93 -5.72
C MET A 86 -10.45 1.69 -6.63
N LYS A 87 -11.60 1.15 -7.06
CA LYS A 87 -11.63 0.01 -7.98
C LYS A 87 -11.01 0.37 -9.33
N VAL A 88 -11.35 1.52 -9.89
CA VAL A 88 -10.81 1.98 -11.19
C VAL A 88 -9.27 2.10 -11.15
N PHE A 89 -8.72 2.67 -10.08
CA PHE A 89 -7.27 2.82 -9.94
C PHE A 89 -6.56 1.48 -9.67
N ASN A 90 -7.19 0.57 -8.92
CA ASN A 90 -6.67 -0.78 -8.72
C ASN A 90 -6.71 -1.62 -10.00
N ASP A 91 -7.79 -1.52 -10.78
CA ASP A 91 -7.90 -2.16 -12.09
C ASP A 91 -6.84 -1.59 -13.05
N ALA A 92 -6.62 -0.27 -13.02
CA ALA A 92 -5.55 0.38 -13.77
C ALA A 92 -4.15 -0.07 -13.31
N TYR A 93 -3.91 -0.25 -12.01
CA TYR A 93 -2.64 -0.79 -11.49
C TYR A 93 -2.39 -2.21 -11.99
N THR A 94 -3.41 -3.07 -11.88
CA THR A 94 -3.32 -4.45 -12.37
C THR A 94 -3.04 -4.47 -13.87
N ALA A 95 -3.83 -3.76 -14.68
CA ALA A 95 -3.64 -3.72 -16.13
C ALA A 95 -2.37 -2.97 -16.57
N GLY A 96 -1.88 -2.00 -15.79
CA GLY A 96 -0.71 -1.21 -16.14
C GLY A 96 0.60 -1.89 -15.78
N VAL A 97 0.64 -2.58 -14.64
CA VAL A 97 1.87 -3.06 -14.01
C VAL A 97 1.92 -4.59 -13.93
N LEU A 98 0.86 -5.24 -13.42
CA LEU A 98 0.91 -6.66 -13.06
C LEU A 98 0.52 -7.58 -14.21
N GLN A 99 -0.47 -7.20 -14.99
CA GLN A 99 -1.08 -8.00 -16.05
C GLN A 99 -1.52 -7.12 -17.21
N PRO A 100 -0.57 -6.57 -17.97
CA PRO A 100 -0.86 -5.83 -19.19
C PRO A 100 -1.63 -6.68 -20.21
N PRO A 101 -2.60 -6.11 -20.93
CA PRO A 101 -3.43 -6.86 -21.88
C PRO A 101 -2.64 -7.35 -23.09
N ASP A 102 -1.64 -6.60 -23.53
CA ASP A 102 -0.90 -6.82 -24.78
C ASP A 102 0.53 -7.36 -24.54
N GLU A 103 0.91 -7.64 -23.29
CA GLU A 103 2.26 -8.04 -22.92
C GLU A 103 2.24 -9.16 -21.86
N PRO A 104 3.28 -10.00 -21.78
CA PRO A 104 3.38 -11.00 -20.72
C PRO A 104 3.41 -10.36 -19.32
N PRO A 105 2.80 -10.99 -18.29
CA PRO A 105 2.72 -10.45 -16.93
C PRO A 105 4.03 -10.65 -16.15
N GLU A 106 5.14 -10.14 -16.68
CA GLU A 106 6.50 -10.34 -16.16
C GLU A 106 6.67 -9.83 -14.74
N VAL A 107 6.16 -8.64 -14.43
CA VAL A 107 6.24 -8.08 -13.06
C VAL A 107 5.51 -8.96 -12.06
N LYS A 108 4.31 -9.45 -12.39
CA LYS A 108 3.54 -10.36 -11.54
C LYS A 108 4.28 -11.69 -11.36
N ARG A 109 4.88 -12.24 -12.42
CA ARG A 109 5.68 -13.48 -12.34
C ARG A 109 6.88 -13.29 -11.41
N ARG A 110 7.63 -12.20 -11.58
CA ARG A 110 8.77 -11.86 -10.72
C ARG A 110 8.36 -11.67 -9.28
N LEU A 111 7.24 -10.97 -9.04
CA LEU A 111 6.66 -10.81 -7.70
C LEU A 111 6.33 -12.16 -7.07
N GLN A 112 5.70 -13.06 -7.83
CA GLN A 112 5.37 -14.40 -7.35
C GLN A 112 6.63 -15.18 -6.92
N ILE A 113 7.64 -15.27 -7.79
CA ILE A 113 8.91 -15.96 -7.48
C ILE A 113 9.58 -15.33 -6.26
N THR A 114 9.65 -14.00 -6.22
CA THR A 114 10.26 -13.24 -5.11
C THR A 114 9.56 -13.55 -3.79
N LEU A 115 8.22 -13.60 -3.77
CA LEU A 115 7.46 -13.91 -2.56
C LEU A 115 7.58 -15.38 -2.16
N GLN A 116 7.58 -16.32 -3.11
CA GLN A 116 7.74 -17.76 -2.85
C GLN A 116 9.08 -18.09 -2.19
N HIS A 117 10.15 -17.37 -2.57
CA HIS A 117 11.50 -17.55 -2.01
C HIS A 117 11.84 -16.50 -0.94
N PHE A 118 10.88 -15.70 -0.50
CA PHE A 118 11.12 -14.67 0.48
C PHE A 118 11.51 -15.29 1.83
N THR A 119 12.71 -14.95 2.29
CA THR A 119 13.26 -15.39 3.57
C THR A 119 13.62 -14.19 4.43
N PRO A 120 13.44 -14.25 5.77
CA PRO A 120 13.95 -13.24 6.68
C PRO A 120 15.49 -13.06 6.52
N PRO A 121 16.04 -11.88 6.85
CA PRO A 121 15.40 -10.75 7.54
C PRO A 121 14.60 -9.84 6.61
N ILE A 122 13.52 -9.24 7.14
CA ILE A 122 12.66 -8.31 6.39
C ILE A 122 13.37 -6.95 6.29
N PRO A 123 13.73 -6.46 5.08
CA PRO A 123 14.55 -5.25 4.95
C PRO A 123 13.87 -3.99 5.49
N ASP A 124 12.56 -3.85 5.29
CA ASP A 124 11.75 -2.76 5.83
C ASP A 124 10.39 -3.31 6.31
N PRO A 125 10.26 -3.67 7.60
CA PRO A 125 9.04 -4.26 8.14
C PRO A 125 7.80 -3.40 7.95
N THR A 126 7.94 -2.07 7.94
CA THR A 126 6.81 -1.14 7.81
C THR A 126 6.33 -1.14 6.37
N THR A 127 7.22 -0.95 5.40
CA THR A 127 6.84 -0.96 3.98
C THR A 127 6.33 -2.34 3.57
N THR A 128 6.97 -3.43 4.04
CA THR A 128 6.50 -4.79 3.78
C THR A 128 5.12 -5.05 4.36
N MET A 129 4.81 -4.60 5.58
CA MET A 129 3.45 -4.72 6.14
C MET A 129 2.39 -4.05 5.24
N HIS A 130 2.65 -2.81 4.79
CA HIS A 130 1.71 -2.09 3.92
C HIS A 130 1.58 -2.76 2.56
N LEU A 131 2.69 -3.27 2.02
CA LEU A 131 2.70 -4.06 0.78
C LEU A 131 1.79 -5.28 0.91
N ILE A 132 2.01 -6.12 1.94
CA ILE A 132 1.28 -7.38 2.11
C ILE A 132 -0.23 -7.12 2.30
N LYS A 133 -0.59 -6.14 3.13
CA LYS A 133 -2.00 -5.75 3.32
C LYS A 133 -2.62 -5.22 2.02
N GLY A 134 -1.89 -4.39 1.28
CA GLY A 134 -2.38 -3.82 0.02
C GLY A 134 -2.50 -4.87 -1.08
N LEU A 135 -1.55 -5.80 -1.22
CA LEU A 135 -1.64 -6.92 -2.15
C LEU A 135 -2.87 -7.77 -1.84
N TYR A 136 -3.09 -8.11 -0.56
CA TYR A 136 -4.26 -8.88 -0.15
C TYR A 136 -5.59 -8.17 -0.45
N ALA A 137 -5.63 -6.84 -0.28
CA ALA A 137 -6.79 -6.02 -0.63
C ALA A 137 -7.00 -5.92 -2.15
N LEU A 138 -5.92 -5.93 -2.94
CA LEU A 138 -5.95 -5.89 -4.40
C LEU A 138 -6.46 -7.21 -4.98
N ASN A 139 -5.89 -8.35 -4.55
CA ASN A 139 -6.39 -9.69 -4.85
C ASN A 139 -5.95 -10.66 -3.74
N LYS A 140 -6.91 -11.33 -3.11
CA LYS A 140 -6.67 -12.29 -2.02
C LYS A 140 -5.79 -13.47 -2.45
N GLU A 141 -5.76 -13.81 -3.74
CA GLU A 141 -4.93 -14.90 -4.28
C GLU A 141 -3.43 -14.68 -4.07
N TYR A 142 -2.98 -13.43 -3.91
CA TYR A 142 -1.57 -13.15 -3.61
C TYR A 142 -1.10 -13.77 -2.30
N ALA A 143 -2.01 -14.05 -1.36
CA ALA A 143 -1.68 -14.77 -0.13
C ALA A 143 -1.18 -16.20 -0.40
N SER A 144 -1.57 -16.81 -1.53
CA SER A 144 -1.09 -18.16 -1.90
C SER A 144 0.41 -18.19 -2.25
N PHE A 145 1.00 -17.04 -2.61
CA PHE A 145 2.42 -16.99 -2.99
C PHE A 145 3.35 -17.19 -1.80
N ASN A 146 2.96 -16.68 -0.62
CA ASN A 146 3.66 -16.94 0.63
C ASN A 146 2.67 -16.83 1.81
N PRO A 147 1.94 -17.92 2.13
CA PRO A 147 0.91 -17.89 3.16
C PRO A 147 1.44 -17.48 4.54
N PHE A 148 2.69 -17.85 4.85
CA PHE A 148 3.34 -17.52 6.11
C PHE A 148 3.58 -16.01 6.25
N LEU A 149 4.19 -15.39 5.24
CA LEU A 149 4.42 -13.94 5.21
C LEU A 149 3.12 -13.14 5.30
N PHE A 150 2.06 -13.61 4.65
CA PHE A 150 0.75 -12.97 4.72
C PHE A 150 0.09 -13.15 6.10
N ALA A 151 0.18 -14.33 6.71
CA ALA A 151 -0.34 -14.60 8.05
C ALA A 151 0.35 -13.75 9.15
N MET A 152 1.60 -13.34 8.95
CA MET A 152 2.28 -12.43 9.88
C MET A 152 1.64 -11.04 9.98
N TYR A 153 1.03 -10.55 8.89
CA TYR A 153 0.49 -9.18 8.83
C TYR A 153 -1.03 -9.11 8.75
N ILE A 154 -1.72 -10.24 8.53
CA ILE A 154 -3.17 -10.33 8.37
C ILE A 154 -3.73 -11.26 9.45
N PRO A 155 -4.36 -10.71 10.51
CA PRO A 155 -4.76 -11.47 11.70
C PRO A 155 -5.68 -12.68 11.45
N CYS A 156 -6.44 -12.67 10.36
CA CYS A 156 -7.41 -13.73 10.06
C CYS A 156 -6.86 -14.85 9.16
N LEU A 157 -5.64 -14.72 8.64
CA LEU A 157 -5.01 -15.76 7.83
C LEU A 157 -4.30 -16.75 8.75
N GLN A 158 -4.67 -18.03 8.65
CA GLN A 158 -3.98 -19.11 9.33
C GLN A 158 -2.75 -19.51 8.50
N PRO A 159 -1.58 -19.73 9.12
CA PRO A 159 -0.46 -20.33 8.42
C PRO A 159 -0.84 -21.75 7.94
N PRO A 160 -0.21 -22.26 6.87
CA PRO A 160 -0.32 -23.67 6.50
C PRO A 160 0.04 -24.55 7.71
N ARG A 161 -0.76 -25.59 7.96
CA ARG A 161 -0.54 -26.51 9.08
C ARG A 161 0.86 -27.14 8.97
N GLY A 162 1.65 -27.06 10.04
CA GLY A 162 2.99 -27.68 10.13
C GLY A 162 4.19 -26.74 10.23
N LEU A 163 4.00 -25.42 10.18
CA LEU A 163 5.08 -24.40 10.32
C LEU A 163 4.87 -23.48 11.54
N GLU A 164 4.33 -24.04 12.62
CA GLU A 164 3.98 -23.26 13.83
C GLU A 164 5.22 -22.77 14.59
N ASP A 165 6.34 -23.50 14.50
CA ASP A 165 7.60 -23.19 15.19
C ASP A 165 8.32 -22.00 14.53
N ASP A 166 8.47 -22.02 13.21
CA ASP A 166 9.00 -20.90 12.41
C ASP A 166 8.18 -19.62 12.61
N ARG A 167 6.87 -19.77 12.86
CA ARG A 167 5.96 -18.66 13.19
C ARG A 167 6.34 -18.01 14.50
N GLN A 168 6.62 -18.80 15.53
CA GLN A 168 7.00 -18.26 16.84
C GLN A 168 8.34 -17.52 16.76
N GLU A 169 9.32 -18.09 16.06
CA GLU A 169 10.64 -17.46 15.88
C GLU A 169 10.55 -16.16 15.07
N THR A 170 9.78 -16.14 13.97
CA THR A 170 9.62 -14.93 13.17
C THR A 170 8.77 -13.86 13.87
N LEU A 171 7.72 -14.26 14.61
CA LEU A 171 6.95 -13.34 15.46
C LEU A 171 7.80 -12.76 16.60
N ALA A 172 8.73 -13.54 17.17
CA ALA A 172 9.68 -13.06 18.17
C ALA A 172 10.60 -11.99 17.57
N HIS A 173 11.15 -12.22 16.37
CA HIS A 173 11.95 -11.23 15.64
C HIS A 173 11.16 -9.96 15.32
N LEU A 174 9.91 -10.07 14.88
CA LEU A 174 9.04 -8.91 14.63
C LEU A 174 8.72 -8.12 15.89
N ARG A 175 8.51 -8.79 17.04
CA ARG A 175 8.33 -8.13 18.34
C ARG A 175 9.58 -7.35 18.75
N ILE A 176 10.77 -7.91 18.52
CA ILE A 176 12.04 -7.22 18.82
C ILE A 176 12.18 -5.97 17.94
N LEU A 177 11.94 -6.08 16.63
CA LEU A 177 12.03 -4.96 15.70
C LEU A 177 11.01 -3.85 15.98
N THR A 178 9.78 -4.21 16.36
CA THR A 178 8.74 -3.23 16.75
C THR A 178 9.04 -2.57 18.09
N HIS A 179 9.66 -3.28 19.05
CA HIS A 179 10.10 -2.68 20.31
C HIS A 179 11.36 -1.82 20.18
N GLN A 180 12.23 -2.09 19.20
CA GLN A 180 13.42 -1.27 18.91
C GLN A 180 13.09 0.04 18.16
N ALA A 181 11.94 0.13 17.50
CA ALA A 181 11.49 1.34 16.80
C ALA A 181 10.85 2.41 17.72
N ILE A 182 10.71 2.14 19.02
CA ILE A 182 10.26 3.11 20.01
C ILE A 182 11.49 3.55 20.81
N PRO A 183 12.02 4.79 20.67
CA PRO A 183 12.96 5.29 21.65
C PRO A 183 12.22 5.32 22.99
N ARG A 184 12.62 4.44 23.90
CA ARG A 184 12.16 4.45 25.29
C ARG A 184 12.57 5.80 25.85
N GLY A 185 11.60 6.73 25.89
CA GLY A 185 11.76 8.04 26.49
C GLY A 185 12.36 7.89 27.87
N GLU A 186 13.53 8.48 28.04
CA GLU A 186 14.24 8.55 29.29
C GLU A 186 13.38 9.21 30.36
N GLY A 187 13.23 8.51 31.49
CA GLY A 187 13.22 9.10 32.83
C GLY A 187 12.24 10.25 33.10
N ARG A 188 10.99 9.90 33.40
CA ARG A 188 10.08 10.71 34.22
C ARG A 188 10.71 10.95 35.60
N ARG A 189 11.49 12.03 35.76
CA ARG A 189 11.91 12.53 37.08
C ARG A 189 10.74 13.27 37.72
N LYS A 190 10.22 12.71 38.83
CA LYS A 190 9.35 13.39 39.78
C LYS A 190 10.06 14.64 40.31
N ARG A 191 9.42 15.81 40.23
CA ARG A 191 9.66 16.93 41.15
C ARG A 191 8.32 17.29 41.77
N THR A 192 8.17 16.88 43.02
CA THR A 192 7.24 17.39 44.01
C THR A 192 7.70 18.79 44.42
N TYR A 193 6.82 19.79 44.34
CA TYR A 193 6.85 20.98 45.20
C TYR A 193 5.48 21.67 45.09
N ASP A 194 4.54 21.21 45.91
CA ASP A 194 3.41 22.01 46.36
C ASP A 194 3.48 21.92 47.89
N ASP A 195 4.01 22.99 48.49
CA ASP A 195 3.86 23.33 49.91
C ASP A 195 4.02 24.86 49.99
N PHE A 196 3.06 25.55 49.37
CA PHE A 196 2.63 26.86 49.84
C PHE A 196 1.21 26.65 50.38
N LEU A 197 1.09 26.59 51.70
CA LEU A 197 -0.02 27.06 52.54
C LEU A 197 0.03 26.32 53.90
N SER A 198 0.68 26.90 54.90
CA SER A 198 0.29 26.89 56.32
C SER A 198 1.26 27.72 57.17
N LEU A 199 0.74 28.84 57.71
CA LEU A 199 1.25 29.74 58.77
C LEU A 199 2.42 30.68 58.42
#